data_AF-A0A831SL34-F1
#
_entry.id   AF-A0A831SL34-F1
#
_cell.length_a   1.000
_cell.length_b   1.000
_cell.length_c   1.000
_cell.angle_alpha   90.00
_cell.angle_beta   90.00
_cell.angle_gamma   90.00
#
_symmetry.space_group_name_H-M   'P 1'
#
loop_
_entity.id
_entity.type
_entity.pdbx_description
1 polymer ?
#
loop_
_entity_poly.entity_id
_entity_poly.type
_entity_poly.pdbx_seq_one_letter_code
_entity_poly.pdbx_strand_id
1 'polypeptide(L)'
;MGWHSNIYSQSAQSTGRRTNFSLCIKIQCLATVKGKQFYKHKMGRRKWDKGNNIAFRGISMIEEMKVVIAFIFEKLGKREVSPSEFYLCLSMDMRWCSVAQAKQFMSRALEYGLLKKKNSNIEPAFSIDDVSIPFGFKPSVELFGDSREDENLLSKVSKLSDVPEEKLLGEIESIEKEKNVLRDVAILLYAHKQGIDISRYINDVFISIKSEA
;
A
#
# COMPACT_ATOMS: atom_id res chain seq x y z
N MET A 1 44.92 -11.28 57.67
CA MET A 1 45.06 -9.86 58.10
C MET A 1 44.46 -8.99 57.00
N GLY A 2 43.51 -8.10 57.34
CA GLY A 2 42.91 -7.02 56.49
C GLY A 2 42.00 -7.50 55.35
N TRP A 3 40.66 -7.43 55.37
CA TRP A 3 39.75 -6.26 55.42
C TRP A 3 40.09 -5.14 54.42
N HIS A 4 39.38 -5.07 53.30
CA HIS A 4 38.42 -4.00 53.01
C HIS A 4 37.70 -4.19 51.67
N SER A 5 36.45 -3.77 51.71
CA SER A 5 35.38 -3.88 50.73
C SER A 5 35.35 -2.71 49.73
N ASN A 6 34.63 -2.98 48.63
CA ASN A 6 33.58 -2.15 48.02
C ASN A 6 33.81 -1.52 46.62
N ILE A 7 32.76 -1.75 45.80
CA ILE A 7 32.07 -0.79 44.90
C ILE A 7 32.59 -0.56 43.46
N TYR A 8 31.72 -1.00 42.54
CA TYR A 8 31.26 -0.41 41.27
C TYR A 8 32.19 -0.23 40.05
N SER A 9 31.60 -0.65 38.91
CA SER A 9 31.47 0.11 37.65
C SER A 9 32.20 -0.43 36.42
N GLN A 10 31.38 -0.85 35.45
CA GLN A 10 31.52 -0.72 34.00
C GLN A 10 32.69 -1.40 33.27
N SER A 11 32.38 -2.21 32.25
CA SER A 11 32.53 -1.78 30.84
C SER A 11 32.22 -2.91 29.85
N ALA A 12 31.73 -2.49 28.69
CA ALA A 12 31.33 -3.28 27.53
C ALA A 12 32.50 -3.97 26.82
N GLN A 13 32.22 -4.99 25.99
CA GLN A 13 32.64 -5.07 24.57
C GLN A 13 32.19 -6.38 23.90
N SER A 14 32.32 -6.39 22.57
CA SER A 14 31.46 -6.96 21.54
C SER A 14 32.06 -8.17 20.80
N THR A 15 31.37 -8.58 19.71
CA THR A 15 31.75 -9.52 18.62
C THR A 15 31.33 -10.99 18.86
N GLY A 16 30.71 -11.76 17.94
CA GLY A 16 30.17 -11.56 16.59
C GLY A 16 30.08 -12.93 15.88
N ARG A 17 28.91 -13.30 15.30
CA ARG A 17 28.72 -13.93 13.96
C ARG A 17 27.32 -14.55 13.80
N ARG A 18 26.57 -13.96 12.86
CA ARG A 18 25.43 -14.55 12.15
C ARG A 18 25.91 -15.69 11.24
N THR A 19 25.14 -16.77 11.12
CA THR A 19 24.73 -17.33 9.82
C THR A 19 23.63 -18.41 9.98
N ASN A 20 22.61 -18.30 9.11
CA ASN A 20 21.88 -19.39 8.45
C ASN A 20 20.92 -20.33 9.21
N PHE A 21 19.90 -19.76 9.87
CA PHE A 21 18.61 -20.48 10.08
C PHE A 21 17.57 -20.21 8.98
N SER A 22 17.79 -19.18 8.15
CA SER A 22 16.81 -18.73 7.14
C SER A 22 16.83 -19.54 5.83
N LEU A 23 17.87 -20.35 5.57
CA LEU A 23 17.95 -21.21 4.38
C LEU A 23 17.14 -22.51 4.52
N CYS A 24 16.90 -23.03 5.73
CA CYS A 24 16.13 -24.27 5.93
C CYS A 24 14.63 -24.11 5.64
N ILE A 25 14.08 -22.91 5.79
CA ILE A 25 12.64 -22.67 5.55
C ILE A 25 12.33 -22.56 4.05
N LYS A 26 13.32 -22.24 3.20
CA LYS A 26 13.12 -22.10 1.74
C LYS A 26 13.04 -23.42 0.98
N ILE A 27 13.31 -24.57 1.60
CA ILE A 27 13.31 -25.87 0.90
C ILE A 27 11.99 -26.66 1.06
N GLN A 28 11.10 -26.29 1.99
CA GLN A 28 9.83 -27.02 2.18
C GLN A 28 8.71 -26.65 1.18
N CYS A 29 9.01 -25.82 0.17
CA CYS A 29 8.05 -25.39 -0.86
C CYS A 29 7.96 -26.32 -2.09
N LEU A 30 8.62 -27.50 -2.09
CA LEU A 30 8.73 -28.35 -3.29
C LEU A 30 8.41 -29.84 -3.03
N ALA A 31 7.24 -30.16 -2.47
CA ALA A 31 6.72 -31.52 -2.50
C ALA A 31 5.20 -31.55 -2.71
N THR A 32 4.84 -32.12 -3.84
CA THR A 32 3.56 -32.21 -4.54
C THR A 32 2.56 -33.16 -3.86
N VAL A 33 1.26 -33.00 -4.21
CA VAL A 33 0.24 -34.05 -4.45
C VAL A 33 -0.94 -34.19 -3.46
N LYS A 34 -2.14 -34.01 -4.04
CA LYS A 34 -3.50 -34.56 -3.71
C LYS A 34 -4.27 -33.98 -2.53
N GLY A 35 -5.32 -33.22 -2.89
CA GLY A 35 -6.72 -33.64 -2.68
C GLY A 35 -7.25 -33.83 -1.26
N LYS A 36 -8.29 -33.03 -0.95
CA LYS A 36 -9.37 -33.23 0.04
C LYS A 36 -9.07 -33.06 1.54
N GLN A 37 -9.86 -32.12 2.11
CA GLN A 37 -10.57 -32.12 3.39
C GLN A 37 -9.76 -32.30 4.70
N PHE A 38 -9.86 -31.34 5.62
CA PHE A 38 -10.72 -31.42 6.82
C PHE A 38 -10.45 -30.26 7.80
N TYR A 39 -11.51 -29.83 8.47
CA TYR A 39 -11.58 -28.72 9.42
C TYR A 39 -10.95 -29.03 10.81
N LYS A 40 -10.74 -27.93 11.55
CA LYS A 40 -10.58 -27.75 13.01
C LYS A 40 -9.19 -28.00 13.60
N HIS A 41 -8.54 -26.91 14.03
CA HIS A 41 -8.05 -26.84 15.42
C HIS A 41 -7.99 -25.41 15.97
N LYS A 42 -8.19 -25.32 17.29
CA LYS A 42 -8.52 -24.15 18.11
C LYS A 42 -7.61 -22.92 17.91
N MET A 43 -8.23 -21.78 17.60
CA MET A 43 -7.60 -20.45 17.72
C MET A 43 -7.51 -20.05 19.19
N GLY A 44 -6.30 -20.11 19.75
CA GLY A 44 -5.95 -19.34 20.95
C GLY A 44 -5.98 -17.85 20.60
N ARG A 45 -6.52 -17.03 21.52
CA ARG A 45 -6.57 -15.56 21.42
C ARG A 45 -5.18 -14.98 21.19
N ARG A 46 -4.77 -14.79 19.93
CA ARG A 46 -3.70 -13.87 19.58
C ARG A 46 -4.30 -12.48 19.41
N LYS A 47 -3.88 -11.60 20.31
CA LYS A 47 -4.16 -10.16 20.31
C LYS A 47 -3.75 -9.62 18.93
N TRP A 48 -4.72 -9.08 18.20
CA TRP A 48 -4.48 -8.40 16.93
C TRP A 48 -3.71 -7.11 17.24
N ASP A 49 -2.48 -7.01 16.74
CA ASP A 49 -1.74 -5.76 16.75
C ASP A 49 -2.45 -4.79 15.79
N LYS A 50 -2.94 -3.69 16.37
CA LYS A 50 -3.47 -2.55 15.62
C LYS A 50 -2.27 -1.78 15.07
N GLY A 51 -2.15 -1.73 13.76
CA GLY A 51 -1.18 -0.87 13.07
C GLY A 51 0.04 -1.63 12.57
N ASN A 52 0.45 -1.29 11.35
CA ASN A 52 1.54 -1.87 10.57
C ASN A 52 1.29 -3.23 9.92
N ASN A 53 0.71 -3.15 8.72
CA ASN A 53 0.64 -4.21 7.71
C ASN A 53 2.06 -4.47 7.16
N ILE A 54 2.91 -5.15 7.91
CA ILE A 54 4.31 -5.46 7.56
C ILE A 54 4.48 -6.41 6.35
N ALA A 55 3.37 -6.92 5.78
CA ALA A 55 3.39 -7.81 4.62
C ALA A 55 3.29 -7.07 3.26
N PHE A 56 3.06 -5.75 3.23
CA PHE A 56 2.81 -4.99 1.99
C PHE A 56 3.93 -4.01 1.59
N ARG A 57 5.13 -4.13 2.19
CA ARG A 57 6.30 -3.36 1.75
C ARG A 57 6.77 -3.85 0.37
N GLY A 58 6.25 -3.27 -0.71
CA GLY A 58 6.75 -3.47 -2.07
C GLY A 58 5.71 -3.66 -3.16
N ILE A 59 4.41 -3.65 -2.84
CA ILE A 59 3.35 -3.68 -3.85
C ILE A 59 2.98 -2.23 -4.18
N SER A 60 3.00 -1.86 -5.47
CA SER A 60 2.54 -0.55 -5.91
C SER A 60 1.04 -0.42 -5.62
N MET A 61 0.57 0.79 -5.30
CA MET A 61 -0.84 1.03 -4.95
C MET A 61 -1.82 0.44 -5.97
N ILE A 62 -1.49 0.50 -7.26
CA ILE A 62 -2.28 -0.09 -8.35
C ILE A 62 -2.39 -1.61 -8.23
N GLU A 63 -1.31 -2.31 -7.91
CA GLU A 63 -1.35 -3.77 -7.73
C GLU A 63 -2.19 -4.14 -6.50
N GLU A 64 -2.12 -3.35 -5.43
CA GLU A 64 -3.02 -3.55 -4.28
C GLU A 64 -4.50 -3.32 -4.65
N MET A 65 -4.80 -2.29 -5.46
CA MET A 65 -6.15 -2.06 -5.99
C MET A 65 -6.65 -3.24 -6.82
N LYS A 66 -5.80 -3.84 -7.66
CA LYS A 66 -6.15 -5.05 -8.43
C LYS A 66 -6.50 -6.21 -7.52
N VAL A 67 -5.74 -6.45 -6.45
CA VAL A 67 -6.03 -7.49 -5.46
C VAL A 67 -7.39 -7.23 -4.79
N VAL A 68 -7.69 -5.99 -4.42
CA VAL A 68 -9.01 -5.61 -3.87
C VAL A 68 -10.13 -5.89 -4.85
N ILE A 69 -9.99 -5.45 -6.10
CA ILE A 69 -11.01 -5.64 -7.13
C ILE A 69 -11.22 -7.14 -7.38
N ALA A 70 -10.15 -7.91 -7.60
CA ALA A 70 -10.22 -9.35 -7.79
C ALA A 70 -10.94 -10.04 -6.62
N PHE A 71 -10.56 -9.70 -5.38
CA PHE A 71 -11.19 -10.24 -4.17
C PHE A 71 -12.70 -9.99 -4.13
N ILE A 72 -13.14 -8.77 -4.45
CA ILE A 72 -14.58 -8.43 -4.41
C ILE A 72 -15.35 -9.16 -5.51
N PHE A 73 -14.81 -9.24 -6.72
CA PHE A 73 -15.47 -9.95 -7.82
C PHE A 73 -15.52 -11.46 -7.59
N GLU A 74 -14.45 -12.07 -7.05
CA GLU A 74 -14.47 -13.47 -6.61
C GLU A 74 -15.51 -13.72 -5.51
N LYS A 75 -15.55 -12.84 -4.49
CA LYS A 75 -16.51 -12.96 -3.39
C LYS A 75 -17.96 -12.86 -3.86
N LEU A 76 -18.25 -11.98 -4.82
CA LEU A 76 -19.58 -11.81 -5.39
C LEU A 76 -19.92 -12.91 -6.41
N GLY A 77 -18.91 -13.61 -6.95
CA GLY A 77 -19.09 -14.70 -7.91
C GLY A 77 -19.67 -14.26 -9.26
N LYS A 78 -19.53 -12.97 -9.60
CA LYS A 78 -20.10 -12.35 -10.79
C LYS A 78 -18.98 -11.72 -11.63
N ARG A 79 -19.15 -11.71 -12.96
CA ARG A 79 -18.23 -11.02 -13.87
C ARG A 79 -18.52 -9.53 -14.00
N GLU A 80 -19.77 -9.15 -13.77
CA GLU A 80 -20.27 -7.78 -13.81
C GLU A 80 -21.13 -7.54 -12.57
N VAL A 81 -20.98 -6.37 -11.94
CA VAL A 81 -21.72 -6.00 -10.73
C VAL A 81 -22.25 -4.58 -10.87
N SER A 82 -23.33 -4.26 -10.18
CA SER A 82 -23.78 -2.86 -10.10
C SER A 82 -22.77 -2.04 -9.30
N PRO A 83 -22.62 -0.73 -9.57
CA PRO A 83 -21.75 0.14 -8.77
C PRO A 83 -22.06 0.08 -7.28
N SER A 84 -23.36 0.03 -6.93
CA SER A 84 -23.82 -0.06 -5.55
C SER A 84 -23.42 -1.34 -4.85
N GLU A 85 -23.57 -2.48 -5.52
CA GLU A 85 -23.14 -3.77 -4.99
C GLU A 85 -21.63 -3.77 -4.69
N PHE A 86 -20.83 -3.18 -5.58
CA PHE A 86 -19.38 -3.09 -5.41
C PHE A 86 -18.96 -2.25 -4.18
N TYR A 87 -19.39 -0.98 -4.11
CA TYR A 87 -18.97 -0.13 -2.99
C TYR A 87 -19.58 -0.55 -1.66
N LEU A 88 -20.79 -1.14 -1.65
CA LEU A 88 -21.39 -1.67 -0.43
C LEU A 88 -20.67 -2.93 0.05
N CYS A 89 -20.18 -3.79 -0.84
CA CYS A 89 -19.41 -4.95 -0.42
C CYS A 89 -18.12 -4.52 0.31
N LEU A 90 -17.42 -3.50 -0.21
CA LEU A 90 -16.23 -2.93 0.43
C LEU A 90 -16.53 -2.33 1.82
N SER A 91 -17.61 -1.55 1.95
CA SER A 91 -17.89 -0.80 3.17
C SER A 91 -18.70 -1.57 4.22
N MET A 92 -19.65 -2.40 3.79
CA MET A 92 -20.61 -3.08 4.69
C MET A 92 -20.18 -4.52 4.97
N ASP A 93 -19.90 -5.29 3.92
CA ASP A 93 -19.56 -6.71 4.07
C ASP A 93 -18.13 -6.88 4.57
N MET A 94 -17.19 -6.17 3.97
CA MET A 94 -15.77 -6.24 4.32
C MET A 94 -15.39 -5.29 5.45
N ARG A 95 -16.13 -4.18 5.62
CA ARG A 95 -15.86 -3.13 6.62
C ARG A 95 -14.43 -2.61 6.54
N TRP A 96 -13.90 -2.48 5.32
CA TRP A 96 -12.54 -1.96 5.10
C TRP A 96 -12.50 -0.44 5.10
N CYS A 97 -13.59 0.22 4.71
CA CYS A 97 -13.69 1.66 4.60
C CYS A 97 -15.15 2.13 4.79
N SER A 98 -15.36 3.44 4.85
CA SER A 98 -16.70 4.04 4.80
C SER A 98 -17.30 3.96 3.38
N VAL A 99 -18.62 4.13 3.25
CA VAL A 99 -19.30 4.17 1.94
C VAL A 99 -18.72 5.27 1.05
N ALA A 100 -18.39 6.43 1.62
CA ALA A 100 -17.80 7.55 0.88
C ALA A 100 -16.42 7.18 0.30
N GLN A 101 -15.56 6.59 1.13
CA GLN A 101 -14.25 6.10 0.72
C GLN A 101 -14.34 4.97 -0.32
N ALA A 102 -15.31 4.05 -0.18
CA ALA A 102 -15.53 2.98 -1.15
C ALA A 102 -15.94 3.54 -2.53
N LYS A 103 -16.79 4.58 -2.55
CA LYS A 103 -17.14 5.29 -3.80
C LYS A 103 -15.93 5.99 -4.41
N GLN A 104 -15.11 6.66 -3.60
CA GLN A 104 -13.87 7.29 -4.08
C GLN A 104 -12.90 6.25 -4.66
N PHE A 105 -12.70 5.12 -3.97
CA PHE A 105 -11.91 4.01 -4.47
C PHE A 105 -12.42 3.51 -5.82
N MET A 106 -13.74 3.33 -5.97
CA MET A 106 -14.34 2.91 -7.23
C MET A 106 -14.11 3.94 -8.36
N SER A 107 -14.25 5.25 -8.07
CA SER A 107 -13.95 6.30 -9.04
C SER A 107 -12.49 6.27 -9.49
N ARG A 108 -11.53 6.19 -8.55
CA ARG A 108 -10.11 6.07 -8.88
C ARG A 108 -9.82 4.80 -9.68
N ALA A 109 -10.43 3.67 -9.34
CA ALA A 109 -10.27 2.43 -10.08
C ALA A 109 -10.80 2.53 -11.53
N LEU A 110 -11.84 3.31 -11.79
CA LEU A 110 -12.30 3.61 -13.14
C LEU A 110 -11.31 4.54 -13.88
N GLU A 111 -10.78 5.55 -13.19
CA GLU A 111 -9.81 6.52 -13.75
C GLU A 111 -8.47 5.85 -14.10
N TYR A 112 -7.95 4.97 -13.24
CA TYR A 112 -6.77 4.14 -13.52
C TYR A 112 -7.04 3.06 -14.59
N GLY A 113 -8.28 2.91 -15.07
CA GLY A 113 -8.65 1.89 -16.04
C GLY A 113 -8.54 0.46 -15.49
N LEU A 114 -8.69 0.26 -14.18
CA LEU A 114 -8.76 -1.05 -13.52
C LEU A 114 -10.18 -1.62 -13.54
N LEU A 115 -11.18 -0.73 -13.56
CA LEU A 115 -12.58 -1.03 -13.81
C LEU A 115 -13.02 -0.37 -15.11
N LYS A 116 -14.00 -0.97 -15.77
CA LYS A 116 -14.68 -0.38 -16.92
C LYS A 116 -16.19 -0.41 -16.71
N LYS A 117 -16.86 0.63 -17.20
CA LYS A 117 -18.33 0.68 -17.23
C LYS A 117 -18.83 -0.18 -18.39
N LYS A 118 -19.83 -1.00 -18.12
CA LYS A 118 -20.55 -1.80 -19.10
C LYS A 118 -22.04 -1.66 -18.86
N ASN A 119 -22.70 -0.89 -19.71
CA ASN A 119 -24.09 -0.47 -19.52
C ASN A 119 -24.27 0.21 -18.14
N SER A 120 -25.11 -0.35 -17.27
CA SER A 120 -25.34 0.11 -15.89
C SER A 120 -24.41 -0.53 -14.85
N ASN A 121 -23.56 -1.47 -15.26
CA ASN A 121 -22.70 -2.26 -14.40
C ASN A 121 -21.22 -1.88 -14.59
N ILE A 122 -20.37 -2.46 -13.74
CA ILE A 122 -18.93 -2.38 -13.82
C ILE A 122 -18.32 -3.78 -13.87
N GLU A 123 -17.22 -3.93 -14.58
CA GLU A 123 -16.40 -5.14 -14.65
C GLU A 123 -14.91 -4.80 -14.56
N PRO A 124 -14.05 -5.73 -14.12
CA PRO A 124 -12.61 -5.56 -14.14
C PRO A 124 -12.11 -5.38 -15.58
N ALA A 125 -11.16 -4.47 -15.76
CA ALA A 125 -10.48 -4.26 -17.04
C ALA A 125 -9.24 -5.17 -17.22
N PHE A 126 -9.04 -6.09 -16.28
CA PHE A 126 -7.96 -7.07 -16.26
C PHE A 126 -8.51 -8.46 -15.89
N SER A 127 -7.70 -9.50 -16.09
CA SER A 127 -8.04 -10.88 -15.71
C SER A 127 -7.91 -11.06 -14.19
N ILE A 128 -9.03 -11.33 -13.50
CA ILE A 128 -9.02 -11.55 -12.05
C ILE A 128 -8.34 -12.88 -11.67
N ASP A 129 -8.36 -13.87 -12.58
CA ASP A 129 -7.76 -15.20 -12.35
C ASP A 129 -6.23 -15.14 -12.29
N ASP A 130 -5.62 -14.08 -12.85
CA ASP A 130 -4.18 -13.85 -12.83
C ASP A 130 -3.70 -13.12 -11.56
N VAL A 131 -4.63 -12.70 -10.68
CA VAL A 131 -4.31 -11.95 -9.48
C VAL A 131 -4.20 -12.86 -8.27
N SER A 132 -2.98 -12.98 -7.73
CA SER A 132 -2.74 -13.77 -6.50
C SER A 132 -3.23 -13.02 -5.26
N ILE A 133 -4.33 -13.48 -4.67
CA ILE A 133 -4.90 -12.94 -3.43
C ILE A 133 -4.29 -13.67 -2.21
N PRO A 134 -3.56 -12.97 -1.32
CA PRO A 134 -2.97 -13.60 -0.14
C PRO A 134 -4.03 -14.10 0.87
N PHE A 135 -3.74 -15.19 1.58
CA PHE A 135 -4.60 -15.65 2.66
C PHE A 135 -4.70 -14.60 3.77
N GLY A 136 -5.93 -14.27 4.17
CA GLY A 136 -6.18 -13.24 5.19
C GLY A 136 -5.90 -11.82 4.70
N PHE A 137 -5.89 -11.59 3.39
CA PHE A 137 -5.69 -10.27 2.79
C PHE A 137 -6.59 -9.20 3.43
N LYS A 138 -5.96 -8.10 3.80
CA LYS A 138 -6.62 -6.86 4.19
C LYS A 138 -5.88 -5.70 3.54
N PRO A 139 -6.58 -4.80 2.84
CA PRO A 139 -5.93 -3.69 2.16
C PRO A 139 -5.36 -2.68 3.17
N SER A 140 -4.36 -1.93 2.72
CA SER A 140 -3.83 -0.77 3.40
C SER A 140 -4.92 0.29 3.59
N VAL A 141 -4.88 1.01 4.72
CA VAL A 141 -5.87 2.06 5.02
C VAL A 141 -5.73 3.20 4.01
N GLU A 142 -4.50 3.49 3.61
CA GLU A 142 -4.13 4.52 2.63
C GLU A 142 -4.77 4.29 1.26
N LEU A 143 -5.03 3.02 0.86
CA LEU A 143 -5.67 2.66 -0.41
C LEU A 143 -7.03 3.33 -0.61
N PHE A 144 -7.80 3.45 0.47
CA PHE A 144 -9.13 4.03 0.45
C PHE A 144 -9.09 5.56 0.59
N GLY A 145 -7.91 6.13 0.83
CA GLY A 145 -7.69 7.54 1.13
C GLY A 145 -8.28 7.94 2.48
N ASP A 146 -7.67 8.94 3.12
CA ASP A 146 -8.40 9.73 4.11
C ASP A 146 -9.25 10.74 3.34
N SER A 147 -10.57 10.75 3.56
CA SER A 147 -11.47 11.73 2.94
C SER A 147 -11.21 13.17 3.44
N ARG A 148 -10.13 13.38 4.20
CA ARG A 148 -9.76 14.62 4.89
C ARG A 148 -8.44 15.22 4.40
N GLU A 149 -7.69 14.54 3.53
CA GLU A 149 -6.39 15.02 3.07
C GLU A 149 -6.33 15.04 1.53
N ASP A 150 -7.13 15.94 0.95
CA ASP A 150 -6.86 16.53 -0.38
C ASP A 150 -5.64 17.48 -0.28
N GLU A 151 -4.58 17.04 0.38
CA GLU A 151 -3.36 17.81 0.45
C GLU A 151 -2.70 17.79 -0.92
N ASN A 152 -2.29 18.97 -1.38
CA ASN A 152 -1.53 19.12 -2.61
C ASN A 152 -0.24 18.27 -2.51
N LEU A 153 0.23 17.73 -3.64
CA LEU A 153 1.48 16.99 -3.74
C LEU A 153 2.65 17.72 -3.07
N LEU A 154 2.70 19.06 -3.17
CA LEU A 154 3.69 19.90 -2.51
C LEU A 154 3.68 19.69 -0.98
N SER A 155 2.51 19.77 -0.36
CA SER A 155 2.31 19.61 1.08
C SER A 155 2.71 18.22 1.56
N LYS A 156 2.36 17.20 0.77
CA LYS A 156 2.73 15.81 1.04
C LYS A 156 4.25 15.64 1.04
N VAL A 157 4.95 16.18 0.03
CA VAL A 157 6.41 16.10 -0.04
C VAL A 157 7.07 16.95 1.05
N SER A 158 6.53 18.12 1.38
CA SER A 158 6.99 18.94 2.51
C SER A 158 6.99 18.15 3.82
N LYS A 159 5.87 17.46 4.14
CA LYS A 159 5.77 16.60 5.32
C LYS A 159 6.72 15.41 5.30
N LEU A 160 6.87 14.74 4.15
CA LEU A 160 7.76 13.58 4.01
C LEU A 160 9.24 13.95 4.09
N SER A 161 9.59 15.17 3.68
CA SER A 161 10.96 15.69 3.70
C SER A 161 11.32 16.45 4.98
N ASP A 162 10.34 16.77 5.83
CA ASP A 162 10.49 17.67 6.98
C ASP A 162 11.07 19.05 6.59
N VAL A 163 10.74 19.51 5.37
CA VAL A 163 11.18 20.82 4.84
C VAL A 163 9.96 21.72 4.67
N PRO A 164 10.00 22.99 5.14
CA PRO A 164 8.90 23.93 4.97
C PRO A 164 8.53 24.15 3.49
N GLU A 165 7.23 24.27 3.19
CA GLU A 165 6.72 24.46 1.83
C GLU A 165 7.37 25.65 1.10
N GLU A 166 7.59 26.78 1.79
CA GLU A 166 8.22 27.98 1.22
C GLU A 166 9.62 27.71 0.66
N LYS A 167 10.42 26.91 1.38
CA LYS A 167 11.76 26.53 0.94
C LYS A 167 11.70 25.56 -0.23
N LEU A 168 10.76 24.60 -0.17
CA LEU A 168 10.53 23.63 -1.24
C LEU A 168 10.15 24.33 -2.56
N LEU A 169 9.29 25.34 -2.49
CA LEU A 169 8.79 26.09 -3.64
C LEU A 169 9.92 26.67 -4.49
N GLY A 170 10.93 27.29 -3.87
CA GLY A 170 12.07 27.85 -4.61
C GLY A 170 12.88 26.80 -5.37
N GLU A 171 13.08 25.62 -4.77
CA GLU A 171 13.77 24.50 -5.42
C GLU A 171 12.93 23.90 -6.57
N ILE A 172 11.62 23.78 -6.37
CA ILE A 172 10.69 23.28 -7.39
C ILE A 172 10.61 24.23 -8.57
N GLU A 173 10.43 25.54 -8.36
CA GLU A 173 10.40 26.53 -9.45
C GLU A 173 11.69 26.53 -10.26
N SER A 174 12.82 26.27 -9.61
CA SER A 174 14.10 26.12 -10.31
C SER A 174 14.10 24.89 -11.22
N ILE A 175 13.58 23.76 -10.76
CA ILE A 175 13.43 22.53 -11.55
C ILE A 175 12.41 22.71 -12.69
N GLU A 176 11.26 23.34 -12.42
CA GLU A 176 10.24 23.67 -13.42
C GLU A 176 10.86 24.44 -14.59
N LYS A 177 11.62 25.50 -14.30
CA LYS A 177 12.27 26.35 -15.30
C LYS A 177 13.41 25.64 -16.01
N GLU A 178 14.29 24.96 -15.28
CA GLU A 178 15.47 24.28 -15.83
C GLU A 178 15.07 23.11 -16.75
N LYS A 179 14.06 22.34 -16.35
CA LYS A 179 13.61 21.14 -17.09
C LYS A 179 12.43 21.39 -18.01
N ASN A 180 11.81 22.57 -17.96
CA ASN A 180 10.61 22.93 -18.70
C ASN A 180 9.49 21.87 -18.54
N VAL A 181 9.18 21.55 -17.28
CA VAL A 181 8.17 20.55 -16.90
C VAL A 181 7.07 21.17 -16.06
N LEU A 182 5.92 20.51 -16.01
CA LEU A 182 4.82 20.90 -15.12
C LEU A 182 5.23 20.81 -13.65
N ARG A 183 4.59 21.63 -12.81
CA ARG A 183 4.85 21.71 -11.36
C ARG A 183 4.87 20.36 -10.67
N ASP A 184 3.84 19.56 -10.89
CA ASP A 184 3.72 18.25 -10.25
C ASP A 184 4.85 17.30 -10.66
N VAL A 185 5.31 17.39 -11.91
CA VAL A 185 6.48 16.64 -12.39
C VAL A 185 7.76 17.15 -11.71
N ALA A 186 7.93 18.46 -11.55
CA ALA A 186 9.07 19.04 -10.84
C ALA A 186 9.09 18.62 -9.36
N ILE A 187 7.93 18.56 -8.70
CA ILE A 187 7.79 18.06 -7.32
C ILE A 187 8.21 16.58 -7.24
N LEU A 188 7.74 15.73 -8.15
CA LEU A 188 8.14 14.32 -8.20
C LEU A 188 9.66 14.18 -8.44
N LEU A 189 10.24 14.97 -9.35
CA LEU A 189 11.68 14.97 -9.61
C LEU A 189 12.49 15.39 -8.39
N TYR A 190 12.05 16.43 -7.67
CA TYR A 190 12.67 16.85 -6.41
C TYR A 190 12.64 15.71 -5.39
N ALA A 191 11.47 15.13 -5.16
CA ALA A 191 11.30 14.07 -4.16
C ALA A 191 12.14 12.82 -4.50
N HIS A 192 12.25 12.46 -5.78
CA HIS A 192 13.14 11.40 -6.24
C HIS A 192 14.61 11.69 -5.94
N LYS A 193 15.07 12.93 -6.17
CA LYS A 193 16.45 13.35 -5.83
C LYS A 193 16.73 13.28 -4.33
N GLN A 194 15.74 13.53 -3.49
CA GLN A 194 15.85 13.44 -2.02
C GLN A 194 15.69 12.02 -1.47
N GLY A 195 15.49 11.02 -2.33
CA GLY A 195 15.29 9.63 -1.90
C GLY A 195 13.94 9.37 -1.21
N ILE A 196 12.96 10.24 -1.42
CA ILE A 196 11.60 10.10 -0.88
C ILE A 196 10.82 9.13 -1.77
N ASP A 197 10.18 8.13 -1.16
CA ASP A 197 9.35 7.18 -1.91
C ASP A 197 8.03 7.84 -2.37
N ILE A 198 8.03 8.21 -3.64
CA ILE A 198 6.90 8.82 -4.34
C ILE A 198 6.14 7.85 -5.24
N SER A 199 6.48 6.56 -5.23
CA SER A 199 5.92 5.56 -6.15
C SER A 199 4.38 5.56 -6.15
N ARG A 200 3.79 5.92 -5.01
CA ARG A 200 2.35 6.04 -4.81
C ARG A 200 1.69 7.21 -5.57
N TYR A 201 2.40 8.30 -5.83
CA TYR A 201 1.84 9.53 -6.43
C TYR A 201 2.02 9.60 -7.94
N ILE A 202 2.87 8.75 -8.52
CA ILE A 202 3.23 8.80 -9.95
C ILE A 202 1.98 8.66 -10.83
N ASN A 203 1.07 7.73 -10.49
CA ASN A 203 -0.11 7.48 -11.31
C ASN A 203 -1.13 8.62 -11.24
N ASP A 204 -1.29 9.25 -10.07
CA ASP A 204 -2.19 10.39 -9.89
C ASP A 204 -1.75 11.56 -10.76
N VAL A 205 -0.45 11.88 -10.70
CA VAL A 205 0.15 12.95 -11.52
C VAL A 205 0.06 12.61 -13.00
N PHE A 206 0.34 11.36 -13.39
CA PHE A 206 0.23 10.94 -14.79
C PHE A 206 -1.18 11.11 -15.36
N ILE A 207 -2.21 10.85 -14.56
CA ILE A 207 -3.61 11.08 -14.95
C ILE A 207 -3.93 12.58 -15.05
N SER A 208 -3.52 13.38 -14.07
CA SER A 208 -3.76 14.84 -14.10
C SER A 208 -3.19 15.45 -15.38
N ILE A 209 -1.94 15.10 -15.71
CA ILE A 209 -1.26 15.56 -16.94
C ILE A 209 -2.01 15.11 -18.20
N LYS A 210 -2.51 13.88 -18.23
CA LYS A 210 -3.31 13.38 -19.36
C LYS A 210 -4.67 14.07 -19.52
N SER A 211 -5.23 14.59 -18.43
CA SER A 211 -6.51 15.30 -18.47
C SER A 211 -6.40 16.76 -18.91
N GLU A 212 -5.20 17.35 -18.78
CA GLU A 212 -4.89 18.73 -19.17
C GLU A 212 -4.37 18.86 -20.61
N ALA A 213 -4.03 17.74 -21.27
CA ALA A 213 -3.52 17.65 -22.64
C ALA A 213 -4.62 17.28 -23.65
#